data_AF-A0A2E3CTU6-F1
#
_entry.id   AF-A0A2E3CTU6-F1
#
_cell.length_a   1.000
_cell.length_b   1.000
_cell.length_c   1.000
_cell.angle_alpha   90.00
_cell.angle_beta   90.00
_cell.angle_gamma   90.00
#
_symmetry.space_group_name_H-M   'P 1'
#
loop_
_entity.id
_entity.type
_entity.pdbx_description
1 polymer ?
#
loop_
_entity_poly.entity_id
_entity_poly.type
_entity_poly.pdbx_seq_one_letter_code
_entity_poly.pdbx_strand_id
1 'polypeptide(L)'
;MFGLSSPDKIQRAGQTLGEVRRKELSHILNVERQLHELRRGHASLDPSGKIIRSAEIRDIREVKFASIIENSGEVEVEQQALPDIAKMMDNAVEVNRYDALERLLRLQKLVLLTERIILGLELSEIDKGALDRRWLNRWKLNAGESSNGALQQLWARILVRELINPGTTSLRALEHLSCFSLEDAEGLTKLGSWVCGDFIYRSALQALPREFDMDLFERLEEQNILRGVHGKVLSKTLLSQSESHFMHELVLADRLVRIESSQPRPELHVPAYMITRVGRELISLVSVSADSAYLEAMVQDLHARGMSVSIGQQRTNSSHTNII
;
A
#
# COMPACT_ATOMS: atom_id res chain seq x y z
N MET A 1 22.81 5.49 7.14
CA MET A 1 21.59 4.80 6.66
C MET A 1 21.22 5.47 5.35
N PHE A 2 21.43 4.80 4.21
CA PHE A 2 21.18 5.34 2.85
C PHE A 2 21.70 6.76 2.54
N GLY A 3 22.72 7.28 3.21
CA GLY A 3 23.19 8.66 2.98
C GLY A 3 22.41 9.77 3.71
N LEU A 4 21.38 9.44 4.49
CA LEU A 4 20.70 10.40 5.39
C LEU A 4 21.47 10.56 6.71
N SER A 5 21.40 11.76 7.29
CA SER A 5 22.00 12.08 8.59
C SER A 5 21.19 11.42 9.72
N SER A 6 21.85 10.80 10.70
CA SER A 6 21.14 10.26 11.86
C SER A 6 20.70 11.38 12.80
N PRO A 7 19.57 11.23 13.52
CA PRO A 7 19.12 12.23 14.50
C PRO A 7 20.21 12.65 15.49
N ASP A 8 20.98 11.69 16.02
CA ASP A 8 22.10 11.97 16.91
C ASP A 8 23.17 12.88 16.29
N LYS A 9 23.49 12.66 15.00
CA LYS A 9 24.49 13.48 14.30
C LYS A 9 23.98 14.90 14.11
N ILE A 10 22.69 15.05 13.77
CA ILE A 10 22.02 16.34 13.61
C ILE A 10 22.03 17.12 14.93
N GLN A 11 21.68 16.44 16.02
CA GLN A 11 21.67 17.02 17.35
C GLN A 11 23.08 17.46 17.80
N ARG A 12 24.10 16.61 17.61
CA ARG A 12 25.50 16.96 17.93
C ARG A 12 26.03 18.11 17.09
N ALA A 13 25.50 18.31 15.89
CA ALA A 13 25.83 19.45 15.03
C ALA A 13 25.07 20.74 15.38
N GLY A 14 24.18 20.72 16.40
CA GLY A 14 23.38 21.88 16.79
C GLY A 14 22.33 22.29 15.76
N GLN A 15 21.98 21.41 14.83
CA GLN A 15 21.01 21.68 13.77
C GLN A 15 19.61 21.21 14.17
N THR A 16 18.57 21.84 13.62
CA THR A 16 17.20 21.39 13.85
C THR A 16 16.87 20.21 12.92
N LEU A 17 16.26 19.16 13.46
CA LEU A 17 15.87 17.96 12.69
C LEU A 17 14.99 18.33 11.49
N GLY A 18 13.98 19.17 11.71
CA GLY A 18 13.04 19.59 10.67
C GLY A 18 13.69 20.38 9.52
N GLU A 19 14.71 21.20 9.78
CA GLU A 19 15.45 21.89 8.70
C GLU A 19 16.33 20.91 7.92
N VAL A 20 17.01 20.00 8.61
CA VAL A 20 17.83 18.98 7.94
C VAL A 20 16.97 18.08 7.06
N ARG A 21 15.83 17.59 7.56
CA ARG A 21 14.92 16.74 6.76
C ARG A 21 14.36 17.47 5.55
N ARG A 22 14.03 18.76 5.66
CA ARG A 22 13.60 19.57 4.51
C ARG A 22 14.71 19.69 3.47
N LYS A 23 15.96 19.95 3.88
CA LYS A 23 17.12 20.01 2.98
C LYS A 23 17.39 18.67 2.31
N GLU A 24 17.35 17.58 3.05
CA GLU A 24 17.52 16.22 2.53
C GLU A 24 16.43 15.89 1.50
N LEU A 25 15.16 16.15 1.80
CA LEU A 25 14.07 15.93 0.86
C LEU A 25 14.22 16.78 -0.42
N SER A 26 14.55 18.07 -0.29
CA SER A 26 14.81 18.93 -1.45
C SER A 26 15.99 18.44 -2.28
N HIS A 27 17.04 17.95 -1.63
CA HIS A 27 18.19 17.36 -2.31
C HIS A 27 17.80 16.10 -3.08
N ILE A 28 17.04 15.19 -2.47
CA ILE A 28 16.53 13.98 -3.13
C ILE A 28 15.73 14.34 -4.38
N LEU A 29 14.76 15.24 -4.27
CA LEU A 29 13.93 15.67 -5.40
C LEU A 29 14.75 16.31 -6.52
N ASN A 30 15.82 17.03 -6.17
CA ASN A 30 16.75 17.56 -7.16
C ASN A 30 17.53 16.45 -7.87
N VAL A 31 18.06 15.47 -7.13
CA VAL A 31 18.79 14.33 -7.73
C VAL A 31 17.86 13.46 -8.59
N GLU A 32 16.60 13.26 -8.19
CA GLU A 32 15.60 12.55 -9.01
C GLU A 32 15.35 13.25 -10.35
N ARG A 33 15.20 14.58 -10.33
CA ARG A 33 15.06 15.37 -11.56
C ARG A 33 16.28 15.24 -12.45
N GLN A 34 17.46 15.35 -11.86
CA GLN A 34 18.74 15.20 -12.55
C GLN A 34 18.89 13.82 -13.20
N LEU A 35 18.56 12.76 -12.46
CA LEU A 35 18.53 11.39 -12.96
C LEU A 35 17.57 11.24 -14.14
N HIS A 36 16.41 11.91 -14.09
CA HIS A 36 15.45 11.89 -15.18
C HIS A 36 16.00 12.54 -16.47
N GLU A 37 16.75 13.65 -16.35
CA GLU A 37 17.39 14.28 -17.49
C GLU A 37 18.52 13.41 -18.08
N LEU A 38 19.32 12.76 -17.22
CA LEU A 38 20.37 11.82 -17.65
C LEU A 38 19.77 10.63 -18.42
N ARG A 39 18.69 10.01 -17.90
CA ARG A 39 18.00 8.89 -18.58
C ARG A 39 17.43 9.26 -19.95
N ARG A 40 17.02 10.53 -20.13
CA ARG A 40 16.47 11.03 -21.40
C ARG A 40 17.55 11.48 -22.39
N GLY A 41 18.83 11.48 -22.01
CA GLY A 41 19.93 12.00 -22.83
C GLY A 41 19.99 13.54 -22.91
N HIS A 42 19.13 14.24 -22.17
CA HIS A 42 19.09 15.71 -22.13
C HIS A 42 20.25 16.31 -21.34
N ALA A 43 20.96 15.48 -20.57
CA ALA A 43 22.13 15.88 -19.84
C ALA A 43 23.18 14.75 -19.82
N SER A 44 24.43 15.13 -19.56
CA SER A 44 25.54 14.23 -19.31
C SER A 44 26.30 14.66 -18.05
N LEU A 45 27.14 13.77 -17.53
CA LEU A 45 28.05 14.09 -16.44
C LEU A 45 29.42 14.45 -17.01
N ASP A 46 30.00 15.53 -16.49
CA ASP A 46 31.40 15.86 -16.74
C ASP A 46 32.34 14.93 -15.96
N PRO A 47 33.67 14.97 -16.20
CA PRO A 47 34.64 14.16 -15.46
C PRO A 47 34.65 14.41 -13.94
N SER A 48 34.10 15.53 -13.48
CA SER A 48 33.95 15.87 -12.05
C SER A 48 32.61 15.40 -11.46
N GLY A 49 31.74 14.78 -12.25
CA GLY A 49 30.40 14.33 -11.86
C GLY A 49 29.34 15.44 -11.83
N LYS A 50 29.63 16.61 -12.41
CA LYS A 50 28.67 17.70 -12.53
C LYS A 50 27.84 17.54 -13.79
N ILE A 51 26.56 17.88 -13.69
CA ILE A 51 25.63 17.80 -14.80
C ILE A 51 25.88 18.92 -15.80
N ILE A 52 26.10 18.53 -17.05
CA ILE A 52 26.13 19.40 -18.22
C ILE A 52 24.87 19.10 -19.03
N ARG A 53 24.14 20.15 -19.43
CA ARG A 53 22.99 19.97 -20.33
C ARG A 53 23.49 19.75 -21.75
N SER A 54 22.97 18.73 -22.42
CA SER A 54 23.27 18.44 -23.83
C SER A 54 22.83 19.62 -24.69
N ALA A 55 23.68 20.04 -25.63
CA ALA A 55 23.45 21.24 -26.46
C ALA A 55 22.22 21.11 -27.39
N GLU A 56 21.76 19.89 -27.68
CA GLU A 56 20.67 19.59 -28.61
C GLU A 56 19.32 20.27 -28.28
N ILE A 57 19.10 20.70 -27.03
CA ILE A 57 17.86 21.41 -26.65
C ILE A 57 18.00 22.94 -26.78
N ARG A 58 19.21 23.50 -26.87
CA ARG A 58 19.37 24.95 -27.07
C ARG A 58 18.93 25.41 -28.45
N ASP A 59 18.90 24.50 -29.43
CA ASP A 59 18.57 24.80 -30.83
C ASP A 59 17.12 24.47 -31.23
N ILE A 60 16.22 24.16 -30.29
CA ILE A 60 14.76 24.06 -30.57
C ILE A 60 14.12 25.47 -30.68
N ARG A 61 14.84 26.43 -31.26
CA ARG A 61 14.24 27.66 -31.82
C ARG A 61 13.93 27.49 -33.30
N GLU A 62 14.46 26.47 -33.94
CA GLU A 62 14.00 25.97 -35.22
C GLU A 62 13.16 24.73 -34.94
N VAL A 63 11.87 24.79 -35.28
CA VAL A 63 11.02 23.59 -35.31
C VAL A 63 11.56 22.74 -36.45
N LYS A 64 12.56 21.90 -36.19
CA LYS A 64 12.89 20.82 -37.10
C LYS A 64 11.71 19.87 -37.05
N PHE A 65 10.91 19.89 -38.12
CA PHE A 65 9.94 18.82 -38.34
C PHE A 65 10.69 17.48 -38.33
N ALA A 66 9.99 16.38 -38.02
CA ALA A 66 10.58 15.06 -38.21
C ALA A 66 11.22 15.01 -39.60
N SER A 67 12.43 14.43 -39.74
CA SER A 67 13.13 14.27 -41.03
C SER A 67 12.31 13.55 -42.12
N ILE A 68 11.16 12.99 -41.72
CA ILE A 68 10.11 12.45 -42.57
C ILE A 68 9.40 13.53 -43.41
N ILE A 69 9.33 14.78 -42.92
CA ILE A 69 8.54 15.89 -43.49
C ILE A 69 9.42 16.80 -44.38
N GLU A 70 10.68 17.03 -44.00
CA GLU A 70 11.62 17.86 -44.77
C GLU A 70 12.78 17.02 -45.29
N ASN A 71 12.61 16.46 -46.49
CA ASN A 71 13.66 15.72 -47.19
C ASN A 71 14.50 16.69 -48.03
N SER A 72 15.36 17.48 -47.38
CA SER A 72 16.32 18.34 -48.07
C SER A 72 17.71 18.22 -47.42
N GLY A 73 18.37 17.11 -47.74
CA GLY A 73 19.78 16.89 -47.46
C GLY A 73 20.13 15.44 -47.72
N GLU A 74 21.24 15.20 -48.42
CA GLU A 74 21.90 13.89 -48.42
C GLU A 74 22.33 13.61 -46.96
N VAL A 75 21.43 13.00 -46.19
CA VAL A 75 21.79 12.42 -44.91
C VAL A 75 22.61 11.19 -45.27
N GLU A 76 23.91 11.23 -45.02
CA GLU A 76 24.71 10.01 -44.95
C GLU A 76 24.00 9.08 -43.97
N VAL A 77 23.31 8.08 -44.52
CA VAL A 77 22.67 7.03 -43.73
C VAL A 77 23.83 6.20 -43.20
N GLU A 78 24.42 6.62 -42.08
CA GLU A 78 25.22 5.73 -41.26
C GLU A 78 24.33 4.50 -41.03
N GLN A 79 24.73 3.36 -41.61
CA GLN A 79 24.05 2.11 -41.35
C GLN A 79 24.07 1.93 -39.84
N GLN A 80 22.91 2.06 -39.19
CA GLN A 80 22.77 1.84 -37.77
C GLN A 80 23.16 0.39 -37.48
N ALA A 81 24.44 0.18 -37.16
CA ALA A 81 24.95 -1.10 -36.78
C ALA A 81 24.32 -1.45 -35.43
N LEU A 82 23.74 -2.64 -35.33
CA LEU A 82 23.26 -3.16 -34.05
C LEU A 82 24.42 -3.19 -33.04
N PRO A 83 24.18 -2.88 -31.76
CA PRO A 83 25.23 -2.91 -30.75
C PRO A 83 25.79 -4.33 -30.62
N ASP A 84 27.12 -4.43 -30.57
CA ASP A 84 27.80 -5.68 -30.23
C ASP A 84 27.67 -6.00 -28.74
N ILE A 85 28.17 -7.16 -28.32
CA ILE A 85 28.09 -7.60 -26.92
C ILE A 85 28.80 -6.63 -25.96
N ALA A 86 29.89 -5.97 -26.38
CA ALA A 86 30.61 -5.02 -25.54
C ALA A 86 29.75 -3.78 -25.26
N LYS A 87 29.18 -3.18 -26.32
CA LYS A 87 28.23 -2.07 -26.19
C LYS A 87 26.98 -2.47 -25.40
N MET A 88 26.47 -3.70 -25.57
CA MET A 88 25.34 -4.19 -24.77
C MET A 88 25.68 -4.34 -23.29
N MET A 89 26.90 -4.77 -22.94
CA MET A 89 27.35 -4.85 -21.55
C MET A 89 27.48 -3.46 -20.92
N ASP A 90 28.05 -2.49 -21.64
CA ASP A 90 28.15 -1.10 -21.18
C ASP A 90 26.76 -0.51 -20.91
N ASN A 91 25.81 -0.74 -21.83
CA ASN A 91 24.42 -0.31 -21.66
C ASN A 91 23.78 -0.95 -20.42
N ALA A 92 23.99 -2.25 -20.18
CA ALA A 92 23.45 -2.94 -19.02
C ALA A 92 24.00 -2.38 -17.70
N VAL A 93 25.30 -2.03 -17.66
CA VAL A 93 25.92 -1.38 -16.51
C VAL A 93 25.28 -0.01 -16.25
N GLU A 94 25.13 0.81 -17.28
CA GLU A 94 24.53 2.15 -17.15
C GLU A 94 23.07 2.09 -16.71
N VAL A 95 22.25 1.22 -17.31
CA VAL A 95 20.85 1.01 -16.90
C VAL A 95 20.78 0.60 -15.43
N ASN A 96 21.59 -0.39 -15.02
CA ASN A 96 21.61 -0.85 -13.64
C ASN A 96 22.07 0.25 -12.66
N ARG A 97 23.02 1.11 -13.05
CA ARG A 97 23.44 2.25 -12.22
C ARG A 97 22.30 3.22 -11.97
N TYR A 98 21.54 3.57 -13.01
CA TYR A 98 20.39 4.47 -12.88
C TYR A 98 19.28 3.86 -12.03
N ASP A 99 18.93 2.59 -12.27
CA ASP A 99 17.89 1.89 -11.51
C ASP A 99 18.28 1.73 -10.03
N ALA A 100 19.55 1.39 -9.75
CA ALA A 100 20.05 1.29 -8.39
C ALA A 100 20.00 2.63 -7.63
N LEU A 101 20.37 3.74 -8.30
CA LEU A 101 20.27 5.08 -7.70
C LEU A 101 18.81 5.45 -7.44
N GLU A 102 17.91 5.19 -8.38
CA GLU A 102 16.50 5.50 -8.23
C GLU A 102 15.87 4.76 -7.04
N ARG A 103 16.15 3.45 -6.91
CA ARG A 103 15.73 2.65 -5.76
C ARG A 103 16.27 3.20 -4.44
N LEU A 104 17.53 3.64 -4.41
CA LEU A 104 18.14 4.24 -3.23
C LEU A 104 17.43 5.55 -2.84
N LEU A 105 17.13 6.43 -3.80
CA LEU A 105 16.41 7.69 -3.55
C LEU A 105 15.00 7.44 -3.03
N ARG A 106 14.28 6.45 -3.59
CA ARG A 106 12.95 6.04 -3.08
C ARG A 106 13.02 5.51 -1.66
N LEU A 107 14.01 4.67 -1.33
CA LEU A 107 14.23 4.19 0.03
C LEU A 107 14.55 5.33 1.02
N GLN A 108 15.33 6.32 0.61
CA GLN A 108 15.56 7.51 1.44
C GLN A 108 14.24 8.26 1.72
N LYS A 109 13.41 8.48 0.70
CA LYS A 109 12.08 9.10 0.88
C LYS A 109 11.20 8.31 1.84
N LEU A 110 11.16 6.98 1.69
CA LEU A 110 10.40 6.10 2.58
C LEU A 110 10.87 6.21 4.02
N VAL A 111 12.18 6.26 4.28
CA VAL A 111 12.72 6.48 5.63
C VAL A 111 12.25 7.82 6.21
N LEU A 112 12.26 8.90 5.41
CA LEU A 112 11.77 10.21 5.86
C LEU A 112 10.26 10.20 6.15
N LEU A 113 9.47 9.49 5.33
CA LEU A 113 8.03 9.31 5.56
C LEU A 113 7.76 8.52 6.85
N THR A 114 8.47 7.40 7.04
CA THR A 114 8.38 6.58 8.25
C THR A 114 8.77 7.38 9.49
N GLU A 115 9.88 8.13 9.45
CA GLU A 115 10.30 8.97 10.58
C GLU A 115 9.23 10.03 10.91
N ARG A 116 8.65 10.67 9.89
CA ARG A 116 7.56 11.65 10.10
C ARG A 116 6.36 11.03 10.81
N ILE A 117 5.98 9.80 10.47
CA ILE A 117 4.89 9.10 11.16
C ILE A 117 5.28 8.80 12.61
N ILE A 118 6.50 8.30 12.82
CA ILE A 118 7.03 7.95 14.15
C ILE A 118 7.08 9.17 15.10
N LEU A 119 7.40 10.36 14.59
CA LEU A 119 7.43 11.58 15.41
C LEU A 119 6.06 11.96 15.99
N GLY A 120 4.96 11.40 15.49
CA GLY A 120 3.62 11.56 16.05
C GLY A 120 3.23 10.47 17.06
N LEU A 121 4.13 9.54 17.38
CA LEU A 121 3.88 8.39 18.26
C LEU A 121 4.63 8.47 19.58
N GLU A 122 4.12 7.78 20.59
CA GLU A 122 4.81 7.62 21.87
C GLU A 122 5.91 6.56 21.77
N LEU A 123 7.09 6.81 22.36
CA LEU A 123 8.25 5.91 22.22
C LEU A 123 7.95 4.48 22.70
N SER A 124 7.14 4.33 23.75
CA SER A 124 6.71 3.03 24.29
C SER A 124 5.93 2.18 23.30
N GLU A 125 5.43 2.77 22.22
CA GLU A 125 4.63 2.07 21.21
C GLU A 125 5.51 1.33 20.20
N ILE A 126 6.77 1.74 20.01
CA ILE A 126 7.62 1.32 18.88
C ILE A 126 8.68 0.30 19.30
N ASP A 127 9.05 0.24 20.57
CA ASP A 127 10.14 -0.62 21.06
C ASP A 127 9.64 -1.97 21.60
N LYS A 128 8.76 -2.65 20.85
CA LYS A 128 8.16 -3.93 21.30
C LYS A 128 8.92 -5.18 20.87
N GLY A 129 9.97 -5.03 20.05
CA GLY A 129 10.81 -6.15 19.64
C GLY A 129 11.63 -5.86 18.39
N ALA A 130 12.59 -6.75 18.08
CA ALA A 130 13.41 -6.64 16.89
C ALA A 130 12.62 -7.04 15.62
N LEU A 131 12.79 -6.28 14.54
CA LEU A 131 12.24 -6.65 13.24
C LEU A 131 12.96 -7.88 12.67
N ASP A 132 12.19 -8.78 12.06
CA ASP A 132 12.75 -9.88 11.30
C ASP A 132 13.58 -9.34 10.12
N ARG A 133 14.83 -9.80 10.01
CA ARG A 133 15.77 -9.31 8.99
C ARG A 133 15.34 -9.69 7.58
N ARG A 134 14.75 -10.88 7.39
CA ARG A 134 14.27 -11.32 6.08
C ARG A 134 13.07 -10.47 5.65
N TRP A 135 12.15 -10.20 6.58
CA TRP A 135 11.03 -9.29 6.38
C TRP A 135 11.50 -7.89 5.98
N LEU A 136 12.42 -7.29 6.73
CA LEU A 136 12.92 -5.94 6.43
C LEU A 136 13.59 -5.88 5.06
N ASN A 137 14.33 -6.93 4.67
CA ASN A 137 14.94 -6.99 3.34
C ASN A 137 13.88 -7.09 2.23
N ARG A 138 12.84 -7.89 2.43
CA ARG A 138 11.72 -7.99 1.46
C ARG A 138 10.93 -6.69 1.37
N TRP A 139 10.66 -6.05 2.50
CA TRP A 139 10.04 -4.72 2.52
C TRP A 139 10.89 -3.70 1.74
N LYS A 140 12.21 -3.66 1.94
CA LYS A 140 13.10 -2.74 1.19
C LYS A 140 13.04 -2.96 -0.32
N LEU A 141 13.05 -4.21 -0.76
CA LEU A 141 12.96 -4.55 -2.18
C LEU A 141 11.62 -4.07 -2.75
N ASN A 142 10.51 -4.48 -2.13
CA ASN A 142 9.18 -4.19 -2.65
C ASN A 142 8.85 -2.69 -2.61
N ALA A 143 9.15 -2.02 -1.49
CA ALA A 143 8.90 -0.60 -1.32
C ALA A 143 9.82 0.27 -2.20
N GLY A 144 11.07 -0.18 -2.44
CA GLY A 144 12.03 0.50 -3.31
C GLY A 144 11.63 0.52 -4.79
N GLU A 145 10.80 -0.43 -5.24
CA GLU A 145 10.23 -0.43 -6.60
C GLU A 145 9.04 0.54 -6.74
N SER A 146 8.40 0.94 -5.64
CA SER A 146 7.20 1.76 -5.69
C SER A 146 7.51 3.22 -6.05
N SER A 147 7.04 3.67 -7.21
CA SER A 147 7.17 5.06 -7.69
C SER A 147 5.97 5.94 -7.31
N ASN A 148 4.83 5.34 -6.97
CA ASN A 148 3.59 6.04 -6.65
C ASN A 148 3.63 6.59 -5.20
N GLY A 149 3.39 7.88 -5.03
CA GLY A 149 3.42 8.53 -3.71
C GLY A 149 2.43 7.95 -2.71
N ALA A 150 1.22 7.57 -3.12
CA ALA A 150 0.22 6.95 -2.24
C ALA A 150 0.67 5.57 -1.76
N LEU A 151 1.26 4.77 -2.66
CA LEU A 151 1.84 3.47 -2.29
C LEU A 151 3.07 3.65 -1.39
N GLN A 152 3.91 4.67 -1.62
CA GLN A 152 5.03 4.99 -0.72
C GLN A 152 4.55 5.32 0.70
N GLN A 153 3.45 6.06 0.84
CA GLN A 153 2.83 6.31 2.15
C GLN A 153 2.34 5.01 2.80
N LEU A 154 1.71 4.13 2.03
CA LEU A 154 1.29 2.82 2.52
C LEU A 154 2.48 1.97 2.99
N TRP A 155 3.55 1.91 2.21
CA TRP A 155 4.79 1.21 2.58
C TRP A 155 5.43 1.78 3.84
N ALA A 156 5.43 3.09 4.01
CA ALA A 156 5.93 3.74 5.22
C ALA A 156 5.10 3.36 6.45
N ARG A 157 3.76 3.35 6.33
CA ARG A 157 2.85 2.91 7.41
C ARG A 157 3.01 1.44 7.76
N ILE A 158 3.19 0.57 6.78
CA ILE A 158 3.48 -0.86 7.01
C ILE A 158 4.74 -1.02 7.85
N LEU A 159 5.80 -0.27 7.57
CA LEU A 159 7.02 -0.31 8.37
C LEU A 159 6.78 0.16 9.81
N VAL A 160 6.05 1.26 10.00
CA VAL A 160 5.69 1.73 11.36
C VAL A 160 4.87 0.70 12.12
N ARG A 161 3.89 0.08 11.46
CA ARG A 161 3.07 -0.96 12.07
C ARG A 161 3.90 -2.17 12.52
N GLU A 162 4.85 -2.60 11.69
CA GLU A 162 5.76 -3.69 12.01
C GLU A 162 6.75 -3.32 13.13
N LEU A 163 7.14 -2.05 13.23
CA LEU A 163 7.91 -1.54 14.38
C LEU A 163 7.08 -1.59 15.67
N ILE A 164 5.82 -1.18 15.62
CA ILE A 164 4.93 -1.18 16.79
C ILE A 164 4.59 -2.59 17.26
N ASN A 165 4.33 -3.51 16.33
CA ASN A 165 3.96 -4.89 16.63
C ASN A 165 4.53 -5.83 15.57
N PRO A 166 5.77 -6.33 15.78
CA PRO A 166 6.41 -7.25 14.85
C PRO A 166 5.57 -8.51 14.62
N GLY A 167 5.54 -8.99 13.37
CA GLY A 167 4.77 -10.15 12.92
C GLY A 167 3.33 -9.85 12.50
N THR A 168 2.91 -8.57 12.47
CA THR A 168 1.57 -8.18 12.02
C THR A 168 1.40 -8.21 10.51
N THR A 169 2.48 -8.04 9.76
CA THR A 169 2.48 -8.14 8.30
C THR A 169 3.33 -9.32 7.85
N SER A 170 2.75 -10.33 7.23
CA SER A 170 3.52 -11.48 6.73
C SER A 170 4.29 -11.16 5.45
N LEU A 171 5.31 -11.98 5.14
CA LEU A 171 6.00 -11.93 3.85
C LEU A 171 5.04 -12.07 2.66
N ARG A 172 3.99 -12.88 2.83
CA ARG A 172 2.96 -13.11 1.81
C ARG A 172 2.12 -11.87 1.56
N ALA A 173 1.81 -11.10 2.62
CA ALA A 173 1.15 -9.81 2.47
C ALA A 173 2.04 -8.80 1.72
N LEU A 174 3.35 -8.74 2.01
CA LEU A 174 4.28 -7.89 1.27
C LEU A 174 4.34 -8.24 -0.23
N GLU A 175 4.26 -9.53 -0.57
CA GLU A 175 4.25 -10.00 -1.96
C GLU A 175 2.98 -9.64 -2.71
N HIS A 176 1.81 -9.73 -2.06
CA HIS A 176 0.58 -9.22 -2.68
C HIS A 176 0.66 -7.70 -2.90
N LEU A 177 1.11 -6.96 -1.89
CA LEU A 177 1.23 -5.50 -1.99
C LEU A 177 2.22 -5.03 -3.06
N SER A 178 3.24 -5.81 -3.40
CA SER A 178 4.15 -5.45 -4.50
C SER A 178 3.49 -5.44 -5.88
N CYS A 179 2.35 -6.11 -6.02
CA CYS A 179 1.60 -6.18 -7.28
C CYS A 179 0.30 -5.35 -7.25
N PHE A 180 0.04 -4.61 -6.17
CA PHE A 180 -1.21 -3.85 -6.03
C PHE A 180 -1.29 -2.70 -7.04
N SER A 181 -2.36 -2.71 -7.82
CA SER A 181 -2.82 -1.58 -8.60
C SER A 181 -3.63 -0.59 -7.74
N LEU A 182 -4.01 0.54 -8.33
CA LEU A 182 -4.95 1.46 -7.68
C LEU A 182 -6.33 0.81 -7.48
N GLU A 183 -6.77 0.01 -8.44
CA GLU A 183 -8.04 -0.72 -8.38
C GLU A 183 -8.05 -1.74 -7.24
N ASP A 184 -6.94 -2.46 -7.02
CA ASP A 184 -6.82 -3.40 -5.89
C ASP A 184 -6.94 -2.68 -4.55
N ALA A 185 -6.34 -1.48 -4.43
CA ALA A 185 -6.44 -0.67 -3.22
C ALA A 185 -7.87 -0.18 -2.95
N GLU A 186 -8.59 0.23 -4.00
CA GLU A 186 -10.01 0.58 -3.92
C GLU A 186 -10.88 -0.62 -3.55
N GLY A 187 -10.63 -1.78 -4.16
CA GLY A 187 -11.30 -3.04 -3.86
C GLY A 187 -11.11 -3.46 -2.40
N LEU A 188 -9.89 -3.33 -1.88
CA LEU A 188 -9.58 -3.63 -0.48
C LEU A 188 -10.28 -2.66 0.49
N THR A 189 -10.38 -1.38 0.12
CA THR A 189 -11.11 -0.36 0.90
C THR A 189 -12.60 -0.67 0.96
N LYS A 190 -13.22 -1.02 -0.18
CA LYS A 190 -14.61 -1.49 -0.23
C LYS A 190 -14.79 -2.73 0.64
N LEU A 191 -13.92 -3.72 0.47
CA LEU A 191 -13.97 -4.96 1.23
C LEU A 191 -13.94 -4.70 2.74
N GLY A 192 -13.02 -3.83 3.19
CA GLY A 192 -12.90 -3.44 4.60
C GLY A 192 -14.17 -2.84 5.20
N SER A 193 -14.96 -2.10 4.42
CA SER A 193 -16.23 -1.50 4.87
C SER A 193 -17.34 -2.52 5.18
N TRP A 194 -17.16 -3.77 4.72
CA TRP A 194 -18.13 -4.88 4.88
C TRP A 194 -17.64 -6.00 5.82
N VAL A 195 -16.37 -5.97 6.24
CA VAL A 195 -15.75 -7.07 7.00
C VAL A 195 -16.20 -7.06 8.46
N CYS A 196 -16.79 -8.18 8.87
CA CYS A 196 -17.17 -8.54 10.23
C CYS A 196 -16.05 -9.40 10.87
N GLY A 197 -14.94 -8.78 11.27
CA GLY A 197 -13.78 -9.50 11.81
C GLY A 197 -13.05 -10.37 10.77
N ASP A 198 -13.48 -11.62 10.57
CA ASP A 198 -12.85 -12.57 9.65
C ASP A 198 -13.78 -13.07 8.53
N PHE A 199 -14.95 -12.46 8.37
CA PHE A 199 -15.91 -12.82 7.34
C PHE A 199 -16.74 -11.61 6.88
N ILE A 200 -17.45 -11.76 5.76
CA ILE A 200 -18.47 -10.81 5.29
C ILE A 200 -19.80 -11.56 5.29
N TYR A 201 -20.82 -10.97 5.90
CA TYR A 201 -22.18 -11.50 5.90
C TYR A 201 -22.75 -11.48 4.47
N ARG A 202 -22.91 -12.66 3.87
CA ARG A 202 -23.20 -12.82 2.44
C ARG A 202 -24.59 -12.34 2.06
N SER A 203 -25.64 -12.73 2.81
CA SER A 203 -27.01 -12.34 2.45
C SER A 203 -27.23 -10.83 2.49
N ALA A 204 -26.59 -10.14 3.44
CA ALA A 204 -26.62 -8.68 3.52
C ALA A 204 -25.98 -8.04 2.29
N LEU A 205 -24.83 -8.53 1.85
CA LEU A 205 -24.15 -7.98 0.68
C LEU A 205 -24.91 -8.25 -0.62
N GLN A 206 -25.43 -9.48 -0.78
CA GLN A 206 -26.20 -9.85 -1.97
C GLN A 206 -27.54 -9.13 -2.09
N ALA A 207 -28.05 -8.55 -0.99
CA ALA A 207 -29.23 -7.68 -1.01
C ALA A 207 -28.93 -6.28 -1.61
N LEU A 208 -27.66 -5.96 -1.90
CA LEU A 208 -27.19 -4.70 -2.47
C LEU A 208 -26.64 -4.91 -3.89
N PRO A 209 -27.50 -5.12 -4.91
CA PRO A 209 -27.07 -5.52 -6.24
C PRO A 209 -26.33 -4.43 -7.04
N ARG A 210 -26.34 -3.16 -6.60
CA ARG A 210 -25.58 -2.09 -7.26
C ARG A 210 -24.15 -1.97 -6.71
N GLU A 211 -23.90 -2.52 -5.53
CA GLU A 211 -22.68 -2.39 -4.75
C GLU A 211 -21.89 -3.70 -4.75
N PHE A 212 -22.59 -4.82 -4.90
CA PHE A 212 -22.00 -6.14 -5.06
C PHE A 212 -21.49 -6.35 -6.50
N ASP A 213 -20.19 -6.13 -6.68
CA ASP A 213 -19.45 -6.44 -7.89
C ASP A 213 -18.93 -7.89 -7.82
N MET A 214 -19.55 -8.80 -8.58
CA MET A 214 -19.15 -10.22 -8.60
C MET A 214 -17.72 -10.37 -9.13
N ASP A 215 -17.36 -9.67 -10.20
CA ASP A 215 -16.05 -9.79 -10.83
C ASP A 215 -14.94 -9.39 -9.84
N LEU A 216 -15.18 -8.37 -9.00
CA LEU A 216 -14.27 -8.01 -7.92
C LEU A 216 -14.10 -9.17 -6.92
N PHE A 217 -15.18 -9.80 -6.48
CA PHE A 217 -15.12 -10.91 -5.52
C PHE A 217 -14.39 -12.13 -6.11
N GLU A 218 -14.61 -12.44 -7.39
CA GLU A 218 -13.89 -13.50 -8.09
C GLU A 218 -12.39 -13.23 -8.11
N ARG A 219 -11.97 -12.01 -8.49
CA ARG A 219 -10.55 -11.60 -8.46
C ARG A 219 -9.95 -11.71 -7.05
N LEU A 220 -10.67 -11.27 -6.01
CA LEU A 220 -10.21 -11.35 -4.63
C LEU A 220 -10.07 -12.81 -4.13
N GLU A 221 -10.91 -13.73 -4.61
CA GLU A 221 -10.78 -15.16 -4.32
C GLU A 221 -9.57 -15.78 -5.02
N GLU A 222 -9.34 -15.45 -6.29
CA GLU A 222 -8.15 -15.89 -7.06
C GLU A 222 -6.85 -15.42 -6.40
N GLN A 223 -6.84 -14.18 -5.89
CA GLN A 223 -5.73 -13.61 -5.12
C GLN A 223 -5.61 -14.19 -3.70
N ASN A 224 -6.47 -15.14 -3.30
CA ASN A 224 -6.51 -15.73 -1.97
C ASN A 224 -6.76 -14.72 -0.83
N ILE A 225 -7.45 -13.61 -1.09
CA ILE A 225 -7.83 -12.61 -0.08
C ILE A 225 -9.08 -13.06 0.69
N LEU A 226 -10.04 -13.67 -0.01
CA LEU A 226 -11.26 -14.23 0.57
C LEU A 226 -11.57 -15.61 -0.02
N ARG A 227 -12.62 -16.25 0.49
CA ARG A 227 -13.12 -17.56 0.05
C ARG A 227 -14.64 -17.63 0.10
N GLY A 228 -15.21 -18.51 -0.72
CA GLY A 228 -16.63 -18.83 -0.75
C GLY A 228 -17.41 -18.05 -1.83
N VAL A 229 -16.72 -17.52 -2.84
CA VAL A 229 -17.36 -16.91 -4.01
C VAL A 229 -17.89 -18.01 -4.90
N HIS A 230 -17.01 -18.92 -5.33
CA HIS A 230 -17.36 -20.11 -6.08
C HIS A 230 -17.70 -21.31 -5.19
N GLY A 231 -18.51 -22.22 -5.74
CA GLY A 231 -18.80 -23.51 -5.11
C GLY A 231 -19.82 -23.43 -3.97
N LYS A 232 -19.58 -24.19 -2.89
CA LYS A 232 -20.51 -24.28 -1.76
C LYS A 232 -20.48 -22.99 -0.95
N VAL A 233 -21.68 -22.47 -0.64
CA VAL A 233 -21.84 -21.34 0.27
C VAL A 233 -21.23 -21.71 1.63
N LEU A 234 -20.25 -20.93 2.07
CA LEU A 234 -19.65 -21.09 3.39
C LEU A 234 -20.56 -20.45 4.45
N SER A 235 -20.49 -20.97 5.67
CA SER A 235 -21.22 -20.46 6.82
C SER A 235 -20.24 -20.07 7.92
N LYS A 236 -20.49 -18.94 8.58
CA LYS A 236 -19.83 -18.53 9.81
C LYS A 236 -20.72 -18.89 10.99
N THR A 237 -20.13 -19.55 11.98
CA THR A 237 -20.76 -19.81 13.28
C THR A 237 -20.48 -18.64 14.23
N LEU A 238 -21.55 -18.00 14.72
CA LEU A 238 -21.51 -16.97 15.75
C LEU A 238 -21.91 -17.60 17.08
N LEU A 239 -20.95 -17.79 17.99
CA LEU A 239 -21.18 -18.42 19.29
C LEU A 239 -21.75 -17.41 20.29
N SER A 240 -22.76 -17.80 21.05
CA SER A 240 -23.30 -16.95 22.11
C SER A 240 -22.23 -16.69 23.18
N GLN A 241 -22.15 -15.44 23.62
CA GLN A 241 -21.34 -14.95 24.74
C GLN A 241 -22.16 -14.91 26.05
N SER A 242 -23.44 -15.29 26.01
CA SER A 242 -24.35 -15.37 27.15
C SER A 242 -24.90 -16.80 27.31
N GLU A 243 -25.05 -17.23 28.55
CA GLU A 243 -25.62 -18.54 28.91
C GLU A 243 -27.15 -18.53 28.96
N SER A 244 -27.77 -17.37 29.21
CA SER A 244 -29.21 -17.24 29.47
C SER A 244 -30.05 -16.87 28.24
N HIS A 245 -29.41 -16.25 27.26
CA HIS A 245 -30.02 -15.76 26.02
C HIS A 245 -28.94 -15.75 24.94
N PHE A 246 -29.32 -15.64 23.66
CA PHE A 246 -28.30 -15.45 22.63
C PHE A 246 -27.78 -14.03 22.69
N MET A 247 -26.47 -13.85 22.80
CA MET A 247 -25.80 -12.56 22.64
C MET A 247 -24.48 -12.75 21.91
N HIS A 248 -24.22 -11.98 20.86
CA HIS A 248 -22.95 -12.00 20.16
C HIS A 248 -22.56 -10.59 19.72
N GLU A 249 -21.33 -10.19 19.99
CA GLU A 249 -20.77 -8.93 19.49
C GLU A 249 -19.81 -9.19 18.33
N LEU A 250 -19.98 -8.43 17.25
CA LEU A 250 -19.07 -8.40 16.11
C LEU A 250 -18.64 -6.97 15.81
N VAL A 251 -17.43 -6.84 15.28
CA VAL A 251 -16.90 -5.56 14.80
C VAL A 251 -17.06 -5.50 13.30
N LEU A 252 -17.75 -4.46 12.82
CA LEU A 252 -17.87 -4.12 11.41
C LEU A 252 -17.17 -2.78 11.20
N ALA A 253 -15.98 -2.80 10.60
CA ALA A 253 -15.16 -1.61 10.44
C ALA A 253 -15.03 -0.79 11.76
N ASP A 254 -15.62 0.40 11.83
CA ASP A 254 -15.63 1.30 13.00
C ASP A 254 -16.87 1.15 13.91
N ARG A 255 -17.72 0.15 13.65
CA ARG A 255 -18.97 -0.11 14.39
C ARG A 255 -18.86 -1.38 15.21
N LEU A 256 -19.47 -1.35 16.39
CA LEU A 256 -19.75 -2.52 17.21
C LEU A 256 -21.20 -2.93 17.00
N VAL A 257 -21.43 -4.10 16.46
CA VAL A 257 -22.77 -4.65 16.21
C VAL A 257 -23.03 -5.73 17.25
N ARG A 258 -24.03 -5.51 18.11
CA ARG A 258 -24.47 -6.48 19.10
C ARG A 258 -25.76 -7.13 18.63
N ILE A 259 -25.76 -8.45 18.56
CA ILE A 259 -26.86 -9.29 18.11
C ILE A 259 -27.41 -10.05 19.30
N GLU A 260 -28.71 -9.90 19.58
CA GLU A 260 -29.37 -10.49 20.75
C GLU A 260 -30.65 -11.23 20.35
N SER A 261 -30.99 -12.30 21.06
CA SER A 261 -32.33 -12.91 20.99
C SER A 261 -32.76 -13.36 22.37
N SER A 262 -34.04 -13.18 22.70
CA SER A 262 -34.61 -13.60 23.99
C SER A 262 -34.66 -15.13 24.15
N GLN A 263 -34.52 -15.88 23.05
CA GLN A 263 -34.47 -17.33 23.09
C GLN A 263 -33.02 -17.79 23.34
N PRO A 264 -32.78 -18.71 24.29
CA PRO A 264 -31.46 -19.28 24.51
C PRO A 264 -31.05 -20.11 23.30
N ARG A 265 -29.94 -19.73 22.68
CA ARG A 265 -29.36 -20.43 21.52
C ARG A 265 -27.83 -20.44 21.67
N PRO A 266 -27.16 -21.59 21.48
CA PRO A 266 -25.70 -21.66 21.64
C PRO A 266 -24.94 -21.00 20.48
N GLU A 267 -25.50 -21.02 19.27
CA GLU A 267 -24.84 -20.54 18.06
C GLU A 267 -25.81 -20.08 16.98
N LEU A 268 -25.43 -19.08 16.19
CA LEU A 268 -26.14 -18.61 14.99
C LEU A 268 -25.26 -18.86 13.76
N HIS A 269 -25.82 -19.53 12.75
CA HIS A 269 -25.14 -19.77 11.47
C HIS A 269 -25.55 -18.71 10.45
N VAL A 270 -24.56 -18.05 9.86
CA VAL A 270 -24.79 -17.00 8.85
C VAL A 270 -24.00 -17.32 7.58
N PRO A 271 -24.60 -17.21 6.39
CA PRO A 271 -23.87 -17.41 5.14
C PRO A 271 -22.81 -16.32 5.00
N ALA A 272 -21.60 -16.72 4.59
CA ALA A 272 -20.43 -15.85 4.70
C ALA A 272 -19.46 -16.01 3.53
N TYR A 273 -18.82 -14.89 3.15
CA TYR A 273 -17.52 -14.91 2.48
C TYR A 273 -16.44 -14.88 3.55
N MET A 274 -15.55 -15.87 3.59
CA MET A 274 -14.54 -15.99 4.64
C MET A 274 -13.27 -15.25 4.24
N ILE A 275 -12.77 -14.34 5.08
CA ILE A 275 -11.54 -13.60 4.82
C ILE A 275 -10.34 -14.46 5.23
N THR A 276 -9.37 -14.62 4.33
CA THR A 276 -8.15 -15.38 4.63
C THR A 276 -7.28 -14.63 5.63
N ARG A 277 -6.24 -15.30 6.14
CA ARG A 277 -5.26 -14.64 7.01
C ARG A 277 -4.61 -13.44 6.30
N VAL A 278 -4.19 -13.62 5.04
CA VAL A 278 -3.55 -12.55 4.28
C VAL A 278 -4.56 -11.45 3.97
N GLY A 279 -5.81 -11.79 3.63
CA GLY A 279 -6.86 -10.79 3.45
C GLY A 279 -7.06 -9.90 4.67
N ARG A 280 -7.08 -10.48 5.89
CA ARG A 280 -7.17 -9.70 7.13
C ARG A 280 -5.94 -8.80 7.35
N GLU A 281 -4.75 -9.32 7.07
CA GLU A 281 -3.51 -8.54 7.16
C GLU A 281 -3.56 -7.34 6.19
N LEU A 282 -4.04 -7.53 4.96
CA LEU A 282 -4.18 -6.47 3.97
C LEU A 282 -5.28 -5.47 4.35
N ILE A 283 -6.49 -5.93 4.69
CA ILE A 283 -7.62 -5.08 5.09
C ILE A 283 -7.25 -4.20 6.29
N SER A 284 -6.45 -4.72 7.22
CA SER A 284 -5.99 -3.93 8.38
C SER A 284 -5.05 -2.76 8.04
N LEU A 285 -4.62 -2.63 6.79
CA LEU A 285 -3.80 -1.51 6.31
C LEU A 285 -4.62 -0.33 5.79
N VAL A 286 -5.94 -0.50 5.63
CA VAL A 286 -6.86 0.55 5.18
C VAL A 286 -7.76 0.99 6.34
N SER A 287 -8.05 2.28 6.42
CA SER A 287 -9.03 2.83 7.35
C SER A 287 -10.33 2.99 6.59
N VAL A 288 -11.35 2.38 7.15
CA VAL A 288 -12.65 2.22 6.54
C VAL A 288 -13.69 2.44 7.61
N SER A 289 -14.76 3.14 7.24
CA SER A 289 -15.99 3.17 8.02
C SER A 289 -16.96 2.14 7.49
N ALA A 290 -17.86 1.66 8.35
CA ALA A 290 -18.87 0.69 7.96
C ALA A 290 -19.76 1.29 6.87
N ASP A 291 -19.98 0.54 5.79
CA ASP A 291 -20.94 0.92 4.77
C ASP A 291 -22.37 0.89 5.35
N SER A 292 -23.09 2.01 5.23
CA SER A 292 -24.39 2.17 5.88
C SER A 292 -25.48 1.30 5.27
N ALA A 293 -25.49 1.17 3.93
CA ALA A 293 -26.45 0.33 3.23
C ALA A 293 -26.24 -1.15 3.57
N TYR A 294 -24.99 -1.59 3.67
CA TYR A 294 -24.62 -2.93 4.08
C TYR A 294 -25.03 -3.23 5.52
N LEU A 295 -24.77 -2.30 6.43
CA LEU A 295 -25.17 -2.43 7.83
C LEU A 295 -26.70 -2.51 7.96
N GLU A 296 -27.45 -1.68 7.23
CA GLU A 296 -28.92 -1.75 7.21
C GLU A 296 -29.43 -3.08 6.67
N ALA A 297 -28.87 -3.58 5.55
CA ALA A 297 -29.23 -4.87 4.98
C ALA A 297 -28.94 -6.03 5.94
N MET A 298 -27.82 -5.97 6.67
CA MET A 298 -27.47 -6.95 7.70
C MET A 298 -28.47 -6.94 8.86
N VAL A 299 -28.83 -5.75 9.36
CA VAL A 299 -29.83 -5.60 10.43
C VAL A 299 -31.18 -6.17 10.01
N GLN A 300 -31.62 -5.89 8.77
CA GLN A 300 -32.87 -6.40 8.23
C GLN A 300 -32.89 -7.93 8.13
N ASP A 301 -31.82 -8.55 7.60
CA ASP A 301 -31.72 -10.01 7.52
C ASP A 301 -31.69 -10.67 8.91
N LEU A 302 -30.98 -10.06 9.88
CA LEU A 302 -30.95 -10.54 11.26
C LEU A 302 -32.32 -10.41 11.95
N HIS A 303 -33.04 -9.31 11.74
CA HIS A 303 -34.40 -9.15 12.24
C HIS A 303 -35.36 -10.18 11.64
N ALA A 304 -35.26 -10.46 10.34
CA ALA A 304 -36.05 -11.51 9.69
C ALA A 304 -35.78 -12.92 10.28
N ARG A 305 -34.61 -13.13 10.88
CA ARG A 305 -34.22 -14.35 11.60
C ARG A 305 -34.60 -14.36 13.08
N GLY A 306 -35.36 -13.37 13.55
CA GLY A 306 -35.79 -13.26 14.95
C GLY A 306 -34.72 -12.75 15.92
N MET A 307 -33.72 -12.05 15.41
CA MET A 307 -32.68 -11.39 16.21
C MET A 307 -33.04 -9.91 16.41
N SER A 308 -32.56 -9.31 17.48
CA SER A 308 -32.52 -7.86 17.70
C SER A 308 -31.08 -7.38 17.55
N VAL A 309 -30.89 -6.21 16.94
CA VAL A 309 -29.55 -5.67 16.67
C VAL A 309 -29.42 -4.28 17.27
N SER A 310 -28.35 -4.04 18.02
CA SER A 310 -27.95 -2.72 18.50
C SER A 310 -26.57 -2.35 17.94
N ILE A 311 -26.42 -1.08 17.58
CA ILE A 311 -25.21 -0.55 16.94
C ILE A 311 -24.57 0.47 17.86
N GLY A 312 -23.33 0.20 18.25
CA GLY A 312 -22.46 1.11 18.97
C GLY A 312 -21.30 1.57 18.09
N GLN A 313 -20.56 2.56 18.59
CA GLN A 313 -19.26 2.91 18.01
C GLN A 313 -18.19 2.01 18.62
N GLN A 314 -17.32 1.45 17.78
CA GLN A 314 -16.18 0.72 18.31
C GLN A 314 -15.28 1.72 19.06
N ARG A 315 -14.97 1.42 20.33
CA ARG A 315 -13.89 2.12 21.02
C ARG A 315 -12.60 1.67 20.38
N THR A 316 -12.14 2.40 19.37
CA THR A 316 -10.78 2.23 18.87
C THR A 316 -9.84 2.58 20.03
N ASN A 317 -8.93 1.66 20.38
CA ASN A 317 -7.72 2.07 21.08
C ASN A 317 -6.99 3.01 20.10
N SER A 318 -7.21 4.30 20.34
CA SER A 318 -7.00 5.41 19.42
C SER A 318 -5.52 5.79 19.23
N SER A 319 -4.61 4.81 19.25
CA SER A 319 -3.18 5.07 19.07
C SER A 319 -2.61 4.53 17.76
N HIS A 320 -3.27 3.58 17.09
CA HIS A 320 -2.65 2.86 15.96
C HIS A 320 -3.42 2.88 14.64
N THR A 321 -4.71 3.26 14.65
CA THR A 321 -5.56 3.27 13.45
C THR A 321 -5.74 4.68 12.85
N ASN A 322 -5.45 5.73 13.62
CA ASN A 322 -5.64 7.13 13.20
C ASN A 322 -4.46 7.72 12.39
N ILE A 323 -3.50 6.90 11.96
CA ILE A 323 -2.41 7.31 11.05
C ILE A 323 -2.71 6.90 9.60
N ILE A 324 -3.97 6.67 9.26
CA ILE A 324 -4.37 6.29 7.91
C ILE A 324 -4.87 7.52 7.17
#